data_AF-A0A3C1UTK6-F1
#
_entry.id   AF-A0A3C1UTK6-F1
#
_cell.length_a   1.000
_cell.length_b   1.000
_cell.length_c   1.000
_cell.angle_alpha   90.00
_cell.angle_beta   90.00
_cell.angle_gamma   90.00
#
_symmetry.space_group_name_H-M   'P 1'
#
loop_
_entity.id
_entity.type
_entity.pdbx_description
1 polymer ?
#
loop_
_entity_poly.entity_id
_entity_poly.type
_entity_poly.pdbx_seq_one_letter_code
_entity_poly.pdbx_strand_id
1 'polypeptide(L)' 'MTLYEELLWNCLQNAPVEVTFPNLSIHPNELVEMKCFQAIEEIRDILEDKKLTDQECAMQIRYIIYTMEEAGIHIQNR' A
#
# COMPACT_ATOMS: atom_id res chain seq x y z
N MET A 1 -8.69 -21.03 22.40
CA MET A 1 -7.56 -21.76 21.82
C MET A 1 -7.49 -23.13 22.46
N THR A 2 -7.02 -24.14 21.75
CA THR A 2 -6.77 -25.48 22.30
C THR A 2 -5.44 -25.49 23.07
N LEU A 3 -5.24 -26.46 23.96
CA LEU A 3 -3.96 -26.64 24.68
C LEU A 3 -2.75 -26.71 23.73
N TYR A 4 -2.94 -27.32 22.55
CA TYR A 4 -1.92 -27.41 21.51
C TYR A 4 -1.53 -26.01 20.97
N GLU A 5 -2.52 -25.16 20.69
CA GLU A 5 -2.28 -23.80 20.20
C GLU A 5 -1.58 -22.92 21.25
N GLU A 6 -1.92 -23.09 22.53
CA GLU A 6 -1.28 -22.38 23.64
C GLU A 6 0.18 -22.80 23.84
N LEU A 7 0.47 -24.10 23.73
CA LEU A 7 1.85 -24.60 23.78
C LEU A 7 2.67 -24.09 22.59
N LEU A 8 2.09 -24.16 21.38
CA LEU A 8 2.74 -23.69 20.16
C LEU A 8 3.03 -22.19 20.23
N TRP A 9 2.06 -21.38 20.69
CA TRP A 9 2.26 -19.95 20.91
C TRP A 9 3.43 -19.68 21.86
N ASN A 10 3.46 -20.36 23.01
CA ASN A 10 4.49 -20.14 24.02
C ASN A 10 5.92 -20.49 23.52
N CYS A 11 6.04 -21.48 22.62
CA CYS A 11 7.30 -21.82 21.99
C CYS A 11 7.75 -20.79 20.95
N LEU A 12 6.81 -20.19 20.21
CA LEU A 12 7.11 -19.35 19.05
C LEU A 12 7.10 -17.84 19.35
N GLN A 13 6.45 -17.38 20.41
CA GLN A 13 6.21 -15.96 20.69
C GLN A 13 7.48 -15.09 20.77
N ASN A 14 8.64 -15.68 21.10
CA ASN A 14 9.93 -14.99 21.19
C ASN A 14 10.92 -15.42 20.10
N ALA A 15 10.50 -16.29 19.18
CA ALA A 15 11.36 -16.75 18.10
C ALA A 15 11.49 -15.63 17.05
N PRO A 16 12.69 -15.34 16.54
CA PRO A 16 12.84 -14.43 15.42
C PRO A 16 12.14 -15.02 14.20
N VAL A 17 11.29 -14.23 13.56
CA VAL A 17 10.61 -14.59 12.32
C VAL A 17 11.34 -13.92 11.17
N GLU A 18 11.91 -14.72 10.28
CA GLU A 18 12.45 -14.26 9.01
C GLU A 18 11.49 -14.62 7.88
N VAL A 19 11.10 -13.61 7.10
CA VAL A 19 10.31 -13.81 5.88
C VAL A 19 11.25 -13.74 4.69
N THR A 20 11.34 -14.82 3.94
CA THR A 20 12.12 -14.88 2.70
C THR A 20 11.21 -15.08 1.51
N PHE A 21 11.58 -14.47 0.38
CA PHE A 21 10.89 -14.65 -0.90
C PHE A 21 11.82 -15.38 -1.88
N PRO A 22 12.02 -16.71 -1.71
CA PRO A 22 13.07 -17.45 -2.42
C PRO A 22 12.91 -17.47 -3.94
N ASN A 23 11.69 -17.23 -4.43
CA ASN A 23 11.36 -17.20 -5.86
C ASN A 23 11.05 -15.79 -6.37
N LEU A 24 11.35 -14.73 -5.60
CA LEU A 24 11.20 -13.37 -6.09
C LEU A 24 12.30 -13.09 -7.12
N SER A 25 11.95 -13.19 -8.39
CA SER A 25 12.87 -12.93 -9.51
C SER A 25 13.00 -11.46 -9.87
N ILE A 26 12.16 -10.60 -9.28
CA ILE A 26 12.08 -9.16 -9.57
C ILE A 26 12.91 -8.41 -8.54
N HIS A 27 13.75 -7.47 -8.99
CA HIS A 27 14.49 -6.61 -8.08
C HIS A 27 13.53 -5.70 -7.29
N PRO A 28 13.72 -5.52 -5.97
CA PRO A 28 12.85 -4.65 -5.17
C PRO A 28 12.67 -3.24 -5.74
N ASN A 29 13.72 -2.67 -6.35
CA ASN A 29 13.65 -1.36 -6.99
C ASN A 29 12.70 -1.34 -8.18
N GLU A 30 12.69 -2.39 -9.01
CA GLU A 30 11.77 -2.51 -10.14
C GLU A 30 10.31 -2.61 -9.65
N LEU A 31 10.09 -3.33 -8.54
CA LEU A 31 8.77 -3.44 -7.93
C LEU A 31 8.26 -2.08 -7.42
N VAL A 32 9.15 -1.31 -6.77
CA VAL A 32 8.84 0.03 -6.27
C VAL A 32 8.58 0.99 -7.44
N GLU A 33 9.44 1.02 -8.46
CA GLU A 33 9.27 1.87 -9.64
C GLU A 33 7.96 1.59 -10.37
N MET A 34 7.62 0.31 -10.59
CA MET A 34 6.35 -0.07 -11.20
C MET A 34 5.16 0.45 -10.39
N LYS A 35 5.19 0.31 -9.06
CA LYS A 35 4.10 0.76 -8.19
C LYS A 35 3.99 2.28 -8.13
N CYS A 36 5.11 2.99 -8.06
CA CYS A 36 5.13 4.45 -8.12
C CYS A 36 4.60 4.95 -9.47
N PHE A 37 5.01 4.33 -10.57
CA PHE A 37 4.55 4.70 -11.90
C PHE A 37 3.03 4.54 -12.03
N GLN A 38 2.47 3.40 -11.61
CA GLN A 38 1.02 3.16 -11.59
C GLN A 38 0.26 4.22 -10.80
N ALA A 39 0.71 4.52 -9.57
CA ALA A 39 0.07 5.53 -8.74
C ALA A 39 0.11 6.93 -9.38
N ILE A 40 1.22 7.30 -10.03
CA ILE A 40 1.36 8.59 -10.71
C ILE A 40 0.42 8.68 -11.91
N GLU A 41 0.24 7.60 -12.69
CA GLU A 41 -0.69 7.58 -13.81
C GLU A 41 -2.14 7.76 -13.36
N GLU A 42 -2.56 7.05 -12.31
CA GLU A 42 -3.90 7.20 -11.73
C GLU A 42 -4.13 8.63 -11.22
N ILE A 43 -3.16 9.22 -10.53
CA ILE A 43 -3.24 10.61 -10.07
C ILE A 43 -3.32 11.59 -11.25
N ARG A 44 -2.52 11.39 -12.30
CA ARG A 44 -2.58 12.21 -13.52
C ARG A 44 -3.97 12.14 -14.14
N ASP A 45 -4.52 10.95 -14.32
CA ASP A 45 -5.81 10.73 -14.97
C ASP A 45 -6.95 11.38 -14.17
N ILE A 46 -6.87 11.36 -12.83
CA ILE A 46 -7.76 12.13 -11.96
C ILE A 46 -7.62 13.63 -12.25
N LEU A 47 -6.41 14.18 -12.27
CA LEU A 47 -6.16 15.62 -12.45
C LEU A 47 -6.48 16.16 -13.85
N GLU A 48 -6.45 15.32 -14.89
CA GLU A 48 -6.70 15.72 -16.28
C GLU A 48 -8.20 15.88 -16.60
N ASP A 49 -9.10 15.41 -15.74
CA ASP A 49 -10.54 15.66 -15.87
C ASP A 49 -10.87 17.13 -15.51
N LYS A 50 -10.81 18.03 -16.50
CA LYS A 50 -10.95 19.49 -16.29
C LYS A 50 -12.40 20.01 -16.28
N LYS A 51 -13.41 19.16 -16.07
CA LYS A 51 -14.83 19.57 -16.08
C LYS A 51 -15.47 19.55 -14.69
N LEU A 52 -14.78 20.08 -13.69
CA LEU A 52 -15.16 19.88 -12.29
C LEU A 52 -15.57 21.18 -11.61
N THR A 53 -16.64 21.09 -10.84
CA THR A 53 -17.05 22.03 -9.79
C THR A 53 -16.14 21.90 -8.56
N ASP A 54 -16.17 22.89 -7.66
CA ASP A 54 -15.38 22.85 -6.41
C ASP A 54 -15.63 21.58 -5.57
N GLN A 55 -16.86 21.05 -5.59
CA GLN A 55 -17.22 19.82 -4.90
C GLN A 55 -16.56 18.58 -5.53
N GLU A 56 -16.51 18.54 -6.87
CA GLU A 56 -15.87 17.44 -7.60
C GLU A 56 -14.34 17.50 -7.45
N CYS A 57 -13.76 18.70 -7.40
CA CYS A 57 -12.35 18.93 -7.05
C CYS A 57 -12.00 18.36 -5.67
N ALA A 58 -12.84 18.61 -4.65
CA ALA A 58 -12.64 18.05 -3.31
C ALA A 58 -12.74 16.51 -3.28
N MET A 59 -13.59 15.92 -4.12
CA MET A 59 -13.66 14.45 -4.27
C MET A 59 -12.40 13.89 -4.92
N GLN A 60 -11.87 14.54 -5.95
CA GLN A 60 -10.64 14.11 -6.60
C GLN A 60 -9.43 14.14 -5.68
N ILE A 61 -9.30 15.17 -4.83
CA ILE A 61 -8.23 15.22 -3.81
C ILE A 61 -8.33 14.01 -2.86
N ARG A 62 -9.55 13.60 -2.47
CA ARG A 62 -9.75 12.40 -1.64
C ARG A 62 -9.38 11.12 -2.38
N TYR A 63 -9.70 11.02 -3.67
CA TYR A 63 -9.29 9.88 -4.49
C TYR A 63 -7.77 9.78 -4.63
N ILE A 64 -7.08 10.90 -4.81
CA ILE A 64 -5.61 10.94 -4.84
C ILE A 64 -5.03 10.44 -3.51
N ILE A 65 -5.56 10.89 -2.38
CA ILE A 65 -5.15 10.42 -1.05
C ILE A 65 -5.37 8.90 -0.92
N TYR A 66 -6.53 8.41 -1.36
CA TYR A 66 -6.86 6.98 -1.35
C TYR A 66 -5.89 6.15 -2.21
N THR A 67 -5.64 6.57 -3.46
CA THR A 67 -4.67 5.92 -4.36
C THR A 67 -3.28 5.82 -3.73
N MET A 68 -2.83 6.88 -3.06
CA MET A 68 -1.55 6.87 -2.34
C MET A 68 -1.57 5.89 -1.15
N GLU A 69 -2.67 5.81 -0.40
CA GLU A 69 -2.81 4.87 0.72
C GLU A 69 -2.86 3.40 0.27
N GLU A 70 -3.55 3.10 -0.84
CA GLU A 70 -3.53 1.75 -1.43
C GLU A 70 -2.14 1.35 -1.93
N ALA A 71 -1.34 2.32 -2.39
CA ALA A 71 0.07 2.12 -2.73
C ALA A 71 0.98 1.97 -1.49
N GLY A 72 0.43 2.05 -0.27
CA GLY A 72 1.17 1.93 0.99
C GLY A 72 1.89 3.22 1.42
N ILE A 73 1.54 4.36 0.83
CA ILE A 73 2.13 5.67 1.15
C ILE A 73 1.28 6.35 2.23
N HIS A 74 1.86 6.56 3.41
CA HIS A 74 1.20 7.27 4.50
C HIS A 74 1.31 8.79 4.34
N ILE A 75 0.18 9.49 4.32
CA ILE A 75 0.11 10.95 4.24
C ILE A 75 -0.08 11.54 5.65
N GLN A 76 0.89 12.35 6.11
CA GLN A 76 0.96 12.79 7.51
C GLN A 76 0.10 14.03 7.87
N ASN A 77 -0.60 14.66 6.93
CA ASN A 77 -1.40 15.86 7.18
C ASN A 77 -2.76 15.77 6.48
N ARG A 78 -3.72 15.09 7.12
CA ARG A 78 -5.13 15.04 6.68
C ARG A 78 -5.93 16.22 7.22
#